data_AF-V4P818-F1
#
_entry.id   AF-V4P818-F1
#
_cell.length_a   1.000
_cell.length_b   1.000
_cell.length_c   1.000
_cell.angle_alpha   90.00
_cell.angle_beta   90.00
_cell.angle_gamma   90.00
#
_symmetry.space_group_name_H-M   'P 1'
#
loop_
_entity.id
_entity.type
_entity.pdbx_description
1 polymer ?
#
loop_
_entity_poly.entity_id
_entity_poly.type
_entity_poly.pdbx_seq_one_letter_code
_entity_poly.pdbx_strand_id
1 'polypeptide(L)' 'MQITNIQKGARGLNTTTGAVLIGPGESVAGIELNEAELAIAKATGWFEFDSKPVKKKD' A
#
# COMPACT_ATOMS: atom_id res chain seq x y z
N MET A 1 2.50 -7.09 1.19
CA MET A 1 1.58 -6.73 0.07
C MET A 1 2.32 -5.85 -0.95
N GLN A 2 1.77 -5.64 -2.16
CA GLN A 2 2.27 -4.63 -3.12
C GLN A 2 1.23 -3.52 -3.28
N ILE A 3 1.67 -2.27 -3.24
CA ILE A 3 0.83 -1.08 -3.33
C ILE A 3 1.39 -0.14 -4.39
N THR A 4 0.53 0.35 -5.28
CA THR A 4 0.88 1.26 -6.38
C THR A 4 0.16 2.59 -6.21
N ASN A 5 0.86 3.70 -6.32
CA ASN A 5 0.23 5.03 -6.31
C ASN A 5 -0.31 5.36 -7.72
N ILE A 6 -1.64 5.47 -7.84
CA ILE A 6 -2.33 5.78 -9.11
C ILE A 6 -2.61 7.27 -9.30
N GLN A 7 -2.16 8.12 -8.37
CA GLN A 7 -2.35 9.56 -8.41
C GLN A 7 -1.20 10.25 -9.15
N LYS A 8 -1.45 11.48 -9.63
CA LYS A 8 -0.43 12.32 -10.30
C LYS A 8 0.63 12.90 -9.35
N GLY A 9 0.38 12.87 -8.04
CA GLY A 9 1.27 13.39 -7.00
C GLY A 9 1.73 12.30 -6.06
N ALA A 10 2.87 12.51 -5.39
CA ALA A 10 3.38 11.58 -4.39
C ALA A 10 2.40 11.44 -3.21
N ARG A 11 2.24 10.22 -2.71
CA ARG A 11 1.35 9.93 -1.59
C ARG A 11 2.10 9.23 -0.48
N GLY A 12 1.93 9.74 0.72
CA GLY A 12 2.45 9.15 1.95
C GLY A 12 1.55 8.01 2.41
N LEU A 13 2.16 7.00 2.99
CA LEU A 13 1.51 5.85 3.58
C LEU A 13 2.20 5.53 4.90
N ASN A 14 1.43 5.40 5.99
CA ASN A 14 2.01 5.19 7.30
C ASN A 14 2.13 3.68 7.61
N THR A 15 3.29 3.09 7.33
CA THR A 15 3.51 1.65 7.54
C THR A 15 3.87 1.34 8.99
N THR A 16 3.84 0.06 9.37
CA THR A 16 4.26 -0.37 10.72
C THR A 16 5.74 -0.13 11.00
N THR A 17 6.57 0.01 9.96
CA THR A 17 8.02 0.25 10.07
C THR A 17 8.42 1.71 9.85
N GLY A 18 7.45 2.58 9.54
CA GLY A 18 7.66 4.00 9.30
C GLY A 18 6.88 4.54 8.10
N ALA A 19 6.91 5.86 7.92
CA ALA A 19 6.25 6.49 6.78
C ALA A 19 7.00 6.20 5.48
N VAL A 20 6.26 5.83 4.44
CA VAL A 20 6.77 5.63 3.08
C VAL A 20 6.11 6.65 2.17
N LEU A 21 6.90 7.29 1.31
CA LEU A 21 6.41 8.16 0.25
C LEU A 21 6.50 7.42 -1.08
N ILE A 22 5.37 7.27 -1.77
CA ILE A 22 5.28 6.55 -3.05
C ILE A 22 5.05 7.57 -4.16
N GLY A 23 5.93 7.63 -5.14
CA GLY A 23 5.83 8.52 -6.30
C GLY A 23 4.70 8.13 -7.27
N PRO A 24 4.32 9.02 -8.21
CA PRO A 24 3.29 8.72 -9.20
C PRO A 24 3.63 7.50 -10.06
N GLY A 25 2.75 6.49 -10.08
CA GLY A 25 2.96 5.23 -10.81
C GLY A 25 3.96 4.26 -10.16
N GLU A 26 4.61 4.66 -9.06
CA GLU A 26 5.55 3.80 -8.34
C GLU A 26 4.80 2.71 -7.57
N SER A 27 5.40 1.51 -7.52
CA SER A 27 4.92 0.37 -6.75
C SER A 27 5.91 0.02 -5.65
N VAL A 28 5.42 -0.15 -4.42
CA VAL A 28 6.23 -0.62 -3.29
C VAL A 28 5.69 -1.96 -2.81
N ALA A 29 6.58 -2.93 -2.69
CA ALA A 29 6.28 -4.27 -2.18
C ALA A 29 6.88 -4.49 -0.80
N GLY A 30 6.35 -5.48 -0.07
CA GLY A 30 6.89 -5.90 1.22
C GLY A 30 6.58 -4.95 2.39
N ILE A 31 5.65 -4.02 2.20
CA ILE A 31 5.19 -3.13 3.27
C ILE A 31 4.04 -3.77 4.07
N GLU A 32 3.97 -3.38 5.33
CA GLU A 32 2.95 -3.80 6.29
C GLU A 32 2.17 -2.57 6.76
N LEU A 33 0.84 -2.68 6.71
CA LEU A 33 -0.08 -1.68 7.22
C LEU A 33 -0.86 -2.29 8.37
N ASN A 34 -1.13 -1.50 9.40
CA ASN A 34 -2.15 -1.90 10.36
C ASN A 34 -3.55 -1.83 9.72
N GLU A 35 -4.56 -2.41 10.38
CA GLU A 35 -5.91 -2.50 9.83
C GLU A 35 -6.55 -1.14 9.56
N ALA A 36 -6.30 -0.16 10.45
CA ALA A 36 -6.84 1.19 10.32
C ALA A 36 -6.27 1.93 9.10
N GLU A 37 -4.95 1.90 8.94
CA GLU A 37 -4.27 2.51 7.79
C GLU A 37 -4.67 1.83 6.49
N LEU A 38 -4.76 0.49 6.48
CA LEU A 38 -5.21 -0.25 5.30
C LEU A 38 -6.64 0.14 4.90
N ALA A 39 -7.54 0.30 5.87
CA ALA A 39 -8.91 0.74 5.62
C ALA A 39 -8.95 2.16 5.02
N ILE A 40 -8.17 3.09 5.59
CA ILE A 40 -8.07 4.47 5.08
C ILE A 40 -7.48 4.46 3.67
N ALA A 41 -6.37 3.76 3.44
CA ALA A 41 -5.68 3.73 2.16
C ALA A 41 -6.54 3.11 1.03
N LYS A 42 -7.42 2.15 1.36
CA LYS A 42 -8.43 1.64 0.41
C LYS A 42 -9.56 2.65 0.16
N ALA A 43 -9.99 3.37 1.19
CA ALA A 43 -11.09 4.34 1.09
C ALA A 43 -10.70 5.61 0.33
N THR A 44 -9.41 6.00 0.34
CA THR A 44 -8.94 7.20 -0.37
C THR A 44 -8.99 7.07 -1.89
N GLY A 45 -8.94 5.84 -2.43
CA GLY A 45 -8.80 5.60 -3.86
C GLY A 45 -7.48 6.10 -4.43
N TRP A 46 -6.44 6.28 -3.60
CA TRP A 46 -5.14 6.74 -4.06
C TRP A 46 -4.24 5.62 -4.55
N PHE A 47 -4.55 4.39 -4.16
CA PHE A 47 -3.66 3.26 -4.37
C PHE A 47 -4.40 2.07 -4.97
N GLU A 48 -3.68 1.33 -5.81
CA GLU A 48 -4.03 -0.03 -6.20
C GLU A 48 -3.28 -1.02 -5.32
N PHE A 49 -3.96 -2.10 -4.94
CA PHE A 49 -3.44 -3.09 -4.00
C PHE A 49 -3.38 -4.45 -4.68
N ASP A 50 -2.19 -4.94 -4.97
CA ASP A 50 -2.02 -6.27 -5.54
C ASP A 50 -1.85 -7.28 -4.41
N SER A 51 -2.95 -7.96 -4.11
CA SER A 51 -3.01 -9.03 -3.12
C SER A 51 -2.80 -10.35 -3.85
N LYS A 52 -1.56 -10.79 -4.06
CA LYS A 52 -1.35 -12.24 -4.10
C LYS A 52 -1.46 -12.72 -2.66
N PRO A 53 -2.55 -13.41 -2.24
CA PRO A 53 -2.57 -14.01 -0.93
C PRO A 53 -1.42 -15.02 -0.91
N VAL A 54 -0.55 -14.92 0.09
CA VAL A 54 0.37 -16.02 0.41
C VAL A 54 -0.54 -17.21 0.71
N LYS A 55 -0.69 -18.13 -0.25
CA LYS A 55 -1.28 -19.45 0.02
C LYS A 55 -0.45 -20.03 1.16
N LYS A 56 -1.05 -20.19 2.35
CA LYS A 56 -0.61 -21.19 3.32
C LYS A 56 -0.52 -22.50 2.54
N LYS A 57 0.69 -23.04 2.44
CA LYS A 57 0.90 -24.41 1.99
C LYS A 57 0.65 -25.27 3.23
N ASP A 58 -0.41 -26.08 3.17
CA ASP A 58 -0.66 -27.20 4.08
C ASP A 58 0.52 -28.19 4.06
#